data_AF-Q79C77-F1
#
_entry.id   AF-Q79C77-F1
#
_cell.length_a   1.000
_cell.length_b   1.000
_cell.length_c   1.000
_cell.angle_alpha   90.00
_cell.angle_beta   90.00
_cell.angle_gamma   90.00
#
_symmetry.space_group_name_H-M   'P 1'
#
loop_
_entity.id
_entity.type
_entity.pdbx_description
1 polymer ?
#
loop_
_entity_poly.entity_id
_entity_poly.type
_entity_poly.pdbx_seq_one_letter_code
_entity_poly.pdbx_strand_id
1 'polypeptide(L)'
;VKGAFTGATTDRSGLLVAAGDGTVMLDEVGEMPLATQVKLLRVLQERKVKPVGSAAEIPFQARVIAATNRRLEAEVKAGRFREDLFYRLNVITLELPPLRERSGDVSLLANYFLSRLSEELGRPGLRFSPETLGLLERYPF
;
A
#
# COMPACT_ATOMS: atom_id res chain seq x y z
N VAL A 1 7.84 -18.35 14.82
CA VAL A 1 8.16 -19.42 15.80
C VAL A 1 7.50 -19.04 17.11
N LYS A 2 6.78 -19.96 17.75
CA LYS A 2 6.30 -19.75 19.14
C LYS A 2 7.46 -19.22 20.01
N GLY A 3 7.21 -18.15 20.77
CA GLY A 3 8.20 -17.53 21.66
C GLY A 3 9.17 -16.51 21.04
N ALA A 4 9.00 -16.10 19.78
CA ALA A 4 9.89 -15.12 19.14
C ALA A 4 9.76 -13.66 19.64
N PHE A 5 8.67 -13.34 20.35
CA PHE A 5 8.43 -12.09 21.08
C PHE A 5 7.32 -12.29 22.14
N THR A 6 7.14 -11.35 23.06
CA THR A 6 6.09 -11.39 24.10
C THR A 6 4.70 -11.49 23.46
N GLY A 7 4.02 -12.63 23.62
CA GLY A 7 2.70 -12.90 23.02
C GLY A 7 2.69 -13.82 21.79
N ALA A 8 3.84 -14.38 21.37
CA ALA A 8 3.91 -15.35 20.27
C ALA A 8 3.40 -16.75 20.69
N THR A 9 2.09 -16.89 20.93
CA THR A 9 1.40 -18.13 21.31
C THR A 9 1.09 -19.06 20.13
N THR A 10 1.08 -18.55 18.90
CA THR A 10 0.85 -19.32 17.67
C THR A 10 1.80 -18.92 16.55
N ASP A 11 2.22 -19.89 15.74
CA ASP A 11 2.94 -19.61 14.50
C ASP A 11 1.99 -19.00 13.47
N ARG A 12 2.31 -17.78 13.02
CA ARG A 12 1.63 -17.14 11.90
C ARG A 12 2.58 -17.08 10.71
N SER A 13 2.12 -17.57 9.57
CA SER A 13 2.84 -17.41 8.30
C SER A 13 2.94 -15.92 7.97
N GLY A 14 4.13 -15.47 7.55
CA GLY A 14 4.35 -14.08 7.14
C GLY A 14 3.65 -13.78 5.80
N LEU A 15 3.27 -12.52 5.58
CA LEU A 15 2.48 -12.08 4.41
C LEU A 15 3.07 -12.54 3.07
N LEU A 16 4.39 -12.45 2.90
CA LEU A 16 5.09 -12.84 1.66
C LEU A 16 5.02 -14.34 1.37
N VAL A 17 5.08 -15.18 2.41
CA VAL A 17 4.96 -16.63 2.27
C VAL A 17 3.51 -17.02 2.06
N ALA A 18 2.59 -16.40 2.81
CA ALA A 18 1.15 -16.63 2.69
C ALA A 18 0.58 -16.26 1.31
N ALA A 19 1.20 -15.30 0.62
CA ALA A 19 0.79 -14.89 -0.72
C ALA A 19 1.12 -15.92 -1.82
N GLY A 20 2.00 -16.90 -1.57
CA GLY A 20 2.37 -17.92 -2.56
C GLY A 20 2.87 -17.30 -3.87
N ASP A 21 2.19 -17.62 -4.98
CA ASP A 21 2.45 -17.08 -6.32
C ASP A 21 1.63 -15.80 -6.63
N GLY A 22 0.92 -15.28 -5.64
CA GLY A 22 0.06 -14.09 -5.75
C GLY A 22 0.82 -12.77 -5.66
N THR A 23 0.21 -11.77 -5.04
CA THR A 23 0.77 -10.42 -4.91
C THR A 23 0.65 -9.92 -3.46
N VAL A 24 1.70 -9.26 -2.97
CA VAL A 24 1.70 -8.52 -1.71
C VAL A 24 1.77 -7.03 -2.00
N MET A 25 0.84 -6.29 -1.39
CA MET A 25 0.88 -4.83 -1.34
C MET A 25 1.55 -4.40 -0.03
N LEU A 26 2.58 -3.59 -0.15
CA LEU A 26 3.24 -2.93 0.98
C LEU A 26 2.84 -1.46 0.96
N ASP A 27 1.96 -1.08 1.88
CA ASP A 27 1.51 0.30 2.00
C ASP A 27 2.42 1.11 2.92
N GLU A 28 2.51 2.40 2.64
CA GLU A 28 3.36 3.38 3.34
C GLU A 28 4.81 2.94 3.59
N VAL A 29 5.47 2.47 2.52
CA VAL A 29 6.86 2.02 2.63
C VAL A 29 7.83 3.11 3.11
N GLY A 30 7.51 4.38 2.86
CA GLY A 30 8.29 5.54 3.32
C GLY A 30 8.33 5.72 4.84
N GLU A 31 7.40 5.11 5.59
CA GLU A 31 7.35 5.18 7.06
C GLU A 31 8.15 4.05 7.73
N MET A 32 8.73 3.13 6.96
CA MET A 32 9.45 2.00 7.53
C MET A 32 10.73 2.46 8.26
N PRO A 33 11.00 1.98 9.49
CA PRO A 33 12.28 2.17 10.13
C PRO A 33 13.43 1.60 9.29
N LEU A 34 14.60 2.26 9.31
CA LEU A 34 15.79 1.84 8.54
C LEU A 34 16.16 0.36 8.75
N ALA A 35 16.04 -0.16 9.98
CA ALA A 35 16.31 -1.55 10.29
C ALA A 35 15.35 -2.53 9.56
N THR A 36 14.10 -2.13 9.35
CA THR A 36 13.11 -2.90 8.57
C THR A 36 13.40 -2.80 7.08
N GLN A 37 13.83 -1.63 6.59
CA GLN A 37 14.23 -1.43 5.20
C GLN A 37 15.37 -2.38 4.79
N VAL A 38 16.37 -2.60 5.65
CA VAL A 38 17.45 -3.59 5.41
C VAL A 38 16.90 -4.99 5.23
N LYS A 39 15.95 -5.40 6.09
CA LYS A 39 15.33 -6.73 6.01
C LYS A 39 14.51 -6.87 4.74
N LEU A 40 13.74 -5.84 4.37
CA LEU A 40 12.96 -5.86 3.14
C LEU A 40 13.86 -5.95 1.90
N LEU A 41 14.93 -5.15 1.83
CA LEU A 41 15.87 -5.21 0.72
C LEU A 41 16.42 -6.63 0.54
N ARG A 42 16.88 -7.25 1.63
CA ARG A 42 17.41 -8.62 1.60
C ARG A 42 16.37 -9.61 1.09
N VAL A 43 15.14 -9.50 1.59
CA VAL A 43 14.01 -10.34 1.17
C VAL A 43 13.72 -10.18 -0.33
N LEU A 44 13.70 -8.94 -0.84
CA LEU A 44 13.46 -8.65 -2.27
C LEU A 44 14.61 -9.13 -3.18
N GLN A 45 15.84 -9.13 -2.68
CA GLN A 45 17.02 -9.61 -3.41
C GLN A 45 17.09 -11.14 -3.44
N GLU A 46 16.97 -11.78 -2.27
CA GLU A 46 17.17 -13.22 -2.09
C GLU A 46 15.93 -14.06 -2.43
N ARG A 47 14.75 -13.42 -2.53
CA ARG A 47 13.45 -14.10 -2.69
C ARG A 47 13.19 -15.12 -1.57
N LYS A 48 13.67 -14.81 -0.37
CA LYS A 48 13.53 -15.62 0.84
C LYS A 48 13.17 -14.76 2.03
N VAL A 49 12.39 -15.32 2.94
CA VAL A 49 12.01 -14.70 4.21
C VAL A 49 12.56 -15.52 5.36
N LYS A 50 13.12 -14.84 6.35
CA LYS A 50 13.53 -15.44 7.62
C LYS A 50 12.52 -15.08 8.71
N PRO A 51 11.71 -16.03 9.21
CA PRO A 51 10.79 -15.77 10.30
C PRO A 51 11.53 -15.27 11.55
N VAL A 52 10.91 -14.39 12.32
CA VAL A 52 11.48 -13.92 13.59
C VAL A 52 11.71 -15.11 14.52
N GLY A 53 12.91 -15.20 15.09
CA GLY A 53 13.31 -16.31 15.97
C GLY A 53 13.65 -17.62 15.26
N SER A 54 13.58 -17.68 13.92
CA SER A 54 14.02 -18.83 13.14
C SER A 54 15.38 -18.57 12.48
N ALA A 55 16.21 -19.60 12.36
CA ALA A 55 17.40 -19.57 11.51
C ALA A 55 17.08 -19.92 10.04
N ALA A 56 15.97 -20.62 9.79
CA ALA A 56 15.60 -21.13 8.48
C ALA A 56 15.05 -20.02 7.57
N GLU A 57 15.51 -20.02 6.33
CA GLU A 57 15.00 -19.18 5.25
C GLU A 57 13.93 -19.94 4.47
N ILE A 58 12.85 -19.24 4.12
CA ILE A 58 11.71 -19.78 3.38
C ILE A 58 11.59 -19.03 2.06
N PRO A 59 11.67 -19.70 0.89
CA PRO A 59 11.51 -19.02 -0.39
C PRO A 59 10.08 -18.48 -0.57
N PHE A 60 9.94 -17.40 -1.34
CA PHE A 60 8.63 -16.88 -1.75
C PHE A 60 8.67 -16.42 -3.21
N GLN A 61 7.52 -16.51 -3.89
CA GLN A 61 7.38 -16.14 -5.31
C GLN A 61 6.52 -14.90 -5.55
N ALA A 62 5.76 -14.47 -4.53
CA ALA A 62 4.80 -13.39 -4.66
C ALA A 62 5.39 -12.13 -5.32
N ARG A 63 4.58 -11.51 -6.19
CA ARG A 63 4.84 -10.17 -6.71
C ARG A 63 4.73 -9.16 -5.57
N VAL A 64 5.60 -8.17 -5.55
CA VAL A 64 5.55 -7.09 -4.56
C VAL A 64 5.17 -5.79 -5.27
N ILE A 65 4.14 -5.12 -4.75
CA ILE A 65 3.78 -3.75 -5.10
C ILE A 65 3.96 -2.93 -3.82
N ALA A 66 4.59 -1.76 -3.95
CA ALA A 66 4.79 -0.83 -2.86
C ALA A 66 4.05 0.48 -3.15
N ALA A 67 3.49 1.10 -2.11
CA ALA A 67 2.87 2.41 -2.17
C ALA A 67 3.40 3.28 -1.01
N THR A 68 3.42 4.59 -1.22
CA THR A 68 3.69 5.57 -0.16
C THR A 68 3.21 6.94 -0.57
N ASN A 69 2.85 7.76 0.41
CA ASN A 69 2.55 9.18 0.23
C ASN A 69 3.81 10.08 0.27
N ARG A 70 4.97 9.53 0.64
CA ARG A 70 6.23 10.26 0.75
C ARG A 70 6.97 10.31 -0.58
N ARG A 71 7.68 11.42 -0.81
CA ARG A 71 8.64 11.53 -1.91
C ARG A 71 9.94 10.82 -1.54
N LEU A 72 10.09 9.56 -1.96
CA LEU A 72 11.21 8.71 -1.55
C LEU A 72 12.58 9.30 -1.90
N GLU A 73 12.71 10.05 -3.00
CA GLU A 73 13.96 10.72 -3.35
C GLU A 73 14.38 11.75 -2.30
N ALA A 74 13.42 12.47 -1.70
CA ALA A 74 13.68 13.41 -0.62
C ALA A 74 14.02 12.69 0.69
N GLU A 75 13.35 11.56 0.97
CA GLU A 75 13.64 10.73 2.13
C GLU A 75 15.02 10.07 2.05
N VAL A 76 15.47 9.69 0.85
CA VAL A 76 16.84 9.21 0.60
C VAL A 76 17.85 10.31 0.88
N LYS A 77 17.65 11.52 0.32
CA LYS A 77 18.55 12.67 0.58
C LYS A 77 18.61 13.04 2.06
N ALA A 78 17.53 12.83 2.80
CA ALA A 78 17.47 13.07 4.23
C ALA A 78 17.98 11.91 5.10
N GLY A 79 18.45 10.81 4.50
CA GLY A 79 18.96 9.63 5.21
C GLY A 79 17.90 8.82 5.96
N ARG A 80 16.62 9.05 5.68
CA ARG A 80 15.48 8.34 6.30
C ARG A 80 15.03 7.14 5.49
N PHE A 81 15.40 7.09 4.21
CA PHE A 81 15.17 5.94 3.34
C PHE A 81 16.47 5.49 2.69
N ARG A 82 16.69 4.18 2.59
CA ARG A 82 17.90 3.66 1.98
C ARG A 82 17.85 3.76 0.46
N GLU A 83 18.93 4.25 -0.12
CA GLU A 83 19.08 4.42 -1.55
C GLU A 83 18.99 3.09 -2.33
N ASP A 84 19.59 2.02 -1.80
CA ASP A 84 19.56 0.69 -2.42
C ASP A 84 18.15 0.08 -2.48
N LEU A 85 17.37 0.24 -1.42
CA LEU A 85 15.96 -0.15 -1.39
C LEU A 85 15.12 0.72 -2.35
N PHE A 86 15.41 2.02 -2.43
CA PHE A 86 14.71 2.92 -3.35
C PHE A 86 14.86 2.43 -4.79
N TYR A 87 16.08 2.21 -5.26
CA TYR A 87 16.30 1.71 -6.62
C TYR A 87 15.73 0.29 -6.84
N ARG A 88 15.67 -0.56 -5.80
CA ARG A 88 15.07 -1.89 -5.92
C ARG A 88 13.56 -1.85 -6.09
N LEU A 89 12.88 -0.87 -5.49
CA LEU A 89 11.43 -0.68 -5.61
C LEU A 89 11.06 0.17 -6.85
N ASN A 90 11.87 1.17 -7.17
CA ASN A 90 11.62 2.17 -8.21
C ASN A 90 11.95 1.67 -9.63
N VAL A 91 11.58 0.43 -9.95
CA VAL A 91 11.75 -0.17 -11.28
C VAL A 91 10.61 0.26 -12.21
N ILE A 92 9.37 0.25 -11.69
CA ILE A 92 8.17 0.74 -12.38
C ILE A 92 7.41 1.59 -11.37
N THR A 93 7.18 2.84 -11.73
CA THR A 93 6.55 3.83 -10.84
C THR A 93 5.27 4.33 -11.48
N LEU A 94 4.19 4.30 -10.71
CA LEU A 94 2.89 4.81 -11.09
C LEU A 94 2.57 5.98 -10.15
N GLU A 95 2.63 7.19 -10.68
CA GLU A 95 2.20 8.37 -9.94
C GLU A 95 0.68 8.47 -9.99
N LEU A 96 0.05 8.47 -8.82
CA LEU A 96 -1.40 8.66 -8.70
C LEU A 96 -1.67 10.14 -8.38
N PRO A 97 -2.19 10.93 -9.33
CA PRO A 97 -2.48 12.34 -9.08
C PRO A 97 -3.60 12.50 -8.03
N PRO A 98 -3.57 13.59 -7.25
CA PRO A 98 -4.66 13.93 -6.34
C PRO A 98 -5.95 14.22 -7.11
N LEU A 99 -7.08 14.15 -6.42
CA LEU A 99 -8.39 14.26 -7.06
C LEU A 99 -8.62 15.61 -7.78
N ARG A 100 -8.07 16.71 -7.25
CA ARG A 100 -8.08 18.03 -7.89
C ARG A 100 -7.40 18.09 -9.28
N GLU A 101 -6.55 17.13 -9.61
CA GLU A 101 -5.87 17.02 -10.93
C GLU A 101 -6.57 16.02 -11.86
N ARG A 102 -7.68 15.41 -11.41
CA ARG A 102 -8.43 14.36 -12.11
C ARG A 102 -9.81 14.87 -12.49
N SER A 103 -9.87 15.83 -13.41
CA SER A 103 -11.12 16.48 -13.83
C SER A 103 -12.18 15.46 -14.30
N GLY A 104 -13.39 15.55 -13.75
CA GLY A 104 -14.50 14.63 -14.06
C GLY A 104 -14.55 13.35 -13.22
N ASP A 105 -13.44 12.95 -12.57
CA ASP A 105 -13.45 11.79 -11.68
C ASP A 105 -14.26 12.06 -10.42
N VAL A 106 -14.38 13.31 -9.97
CA VAL A 106 -15.18 13.69 -8.79
C VAL A 106 -16.64 13.29 -8.99
N SER A 107 -17.26 13.71 -10.11
CA SER A 107 -18.66 13.34 -10.41
C SER A 107 -18.83 11.83 -10.58
N LEU A 108 -17.88 11.16 -11.25
CA LEU A 108 -17.93 9.71 -11.43
C LEU A 108 -17.90 8.97 -10.09
N LEU A 109 -16.94 9.29 -9.24
CA LEU A 109 -16.76 8.69 -7.92
C LEU A 109 -17.94 9.02 -7.00
N ALA A 110 -18.40 10.27 -6.98
CA ALA A 110 -19.56 10.68 -6.18
C ALA A 110 -20.79 9.83 -6.51
N ASN A 111 -21.13 9.70 -7.80
CA ASN A 111 -22.27 8.88 -8.23
C ASN A 111 -22.08 7.39 -7.92
N TYR A 112 -20.86 6.85 -8.08
CA TYR A 112 -20.55 5.48 -7.70
C TYR A 112 -20.81 5.23 -6.20
N PHE A 113 -20.27 6.10 -5.32
CA PHE A 113 -20.46 5.98 -3.88
C PHE A 113 -21.92 6.19 -3.47
N LEU A 114 -22.63 7.13 -4.10
CA LEU A 114 -24.05 7.35 -3.84
C LEU A 114 -24.87 6.11 -4.20
N SER A 115 -24.64 5.52 -5.37
CA SER A 115 -25.36 4.30 -5.80
C SER A 115 -25.15 3.18 -4.78
N ARG A 116 -23.89 2.90 -4.43
CA ARG A 116 -23.54 1.86 -3.46
C ARG A 116 -24.18 2.10 -2.08
N LEU A 117 -24.06 3.31 -1.54
CA LEU A 117 -24.63 3.64 -0.24
C LEU A 117 -26.17 3.62 -0.27
N SER A 118 -26.78 4.02 -1.38
CA SER A 118 -28.23 4.01 -1.56
C SER A 118 -28.79 2.58 -1.51
N GLU A 119 -28.05 1.60 -2.05
CA GLU A 119 -28.39 0.18 -1.96
C GLU A 119 -28.21 -0.35 -0.54
N GLU A 120 -27.05 -0.08 0.09
CA GLU A 120 -26.75 -0.52 1.46
C GLU A 120 -27.77 0.01 2.49
N LEU A 121 -28.32 1.21 2.25
CA LEU A 121 -29.30 1.87 3.13
C LEU A 121 -30.76 1.60 2.73
N GLY A 122 -31.02 0.81 1.68
CA GLY A 122 -32.38 0.52 1.22
C GLY A 122 -33.13 1.75 0.67
N ARG A 123 -32.41 2.72 0.12
CA ARG A 123 -32.94 3.96 -0.48
C ARG A 123 -32.52 4.09 -1.94
N PRO A 124 -32.93 3.19 -2.86
CA PRO A 124 -32.49 3.23 -4.24
C PRO A 124 -32.97 4.49 -4.96
N GLY A 125 -32.21 4.91 -5.98
CA GLY A 125 -32.60 6.02 -6.86
C GLY A 125 -32.26 7.42 -6.34
N LEU A 126 -31.47 7.53 -5.28
CA LEU A 126 -30.89 8.81 -4.87
C LEU A 126 -29.99 9.38 -5.98
N ARG A 127 -30.05 10.68 -6.17
CA ARG A 127 -29.22 11.41 -7.13
C ARG A 127 -28.75 12.71 -6.50
N PHE A 128 -27.55 13.14 -6.88
CA PHE A 128 -27.12 14.50 -6.59
C PHE A 128 -27.89 15.50 -7.46
N SER A 129 -28.16 16.67 -6.90
CA SER A 129 -28.61 17.80 -7.70
C SER A 129 -27.45 18.30 -8.59
N PRO A 130 -27.73 18.90 -9.76
CA PRO A 130 -26.70 19.48 -10.62
C PRO A 130 -25.81 20.50 -9.88
N GLU A 131 -26.41 21.30 -8.99
CA GLU A 131 -25.71 22.31 -8.19
C GLU A 131 -24.72 21.65 -7.22
N THR A 132 -25.11 20.53 -6.59
CA THR A 132 -24.25 19.80 -5.67
C THR A 132 -23.04 19.20 -6.40
N LEU A 133 -23.24 18.58 -7.56
CA LEU A 133 -22.13 18.07 -8.38
C LEU A 133 -21.21 19.21 -8.83
N GLY A 134 -21.79 20.34 -9.25
CA GLY A 134 -21.00 21.52 -9.62
C GLY A 134 -20.20 22.13 -8.47
N LEU A 135 -20.63 21.98 -7.21
CA LEU A 135 -19.85 22.36 -6.04
C LEU A 135 -18.71 21.37 -5.77
N LEU A 136 -19.00 20.07 -5.85
CA LEU A 136 -17.98 19.02 -5.66
C LEU A 136 -16.85 19.13 -6.69
N GLU A 137 -17.16 19.35 -7.98
CA GLU A 137 -16.16 19.50 -9.05
C GLU A 137 -15.25 20.72 -8.87
N ARG A 138 -15.71 21.76 -8.16
CA ARG A 138 -14.93 22.98 -7.91
C ARG A 138 -14.16 22.94 -6.59
N TYR A 139 -14.35 21.90 -5.78
CA TYR A 139 -13.67 21.77 -4.50
C TYR A 139 -12.23 21.25 -4.68
N PRO A 140 -11.23 21.86 -4.03
CA PRO A 140 -9.82 21.54 -4.25
C PRO A 140 -9.34 20.34 -3.42
N PHE A 141 -10.01 19.19 -3.54
CA PHE A 141 -9.68 17.93 -2.85
C PHE A 141 -8.17 17.62 -2.83
#